data_AF-A0A1D8AVE3-F1
#
_entry.id   AF-A0A1D8AVE3-F1
#
_cell.length_a   1.000
_cell.length_b   1.000
_cell.length_c   1.000
_cell.angle_alpha   90.00
_cell.angle_beta   90.00
_cell.angle_gamma   90.00
#
_symmetry.space_group_name_H-M   'P 1'
#
loop_
_entity.id
_entity.type
_entity.pdbx_description
1 polymer ?
#
loop_
_entity_poly.entity_id
_entity_poly.type
_entity_poly.pdbx_seq_one_letter_code
_entity_poly.pdbx_strand_id
1 'polypeptide(L)'
;MSGFLHLPLAETAGFPWLNLIWVLVSITVLMFAVAGLGRWLAATHPDPVPRVRPKPVVVAEPELTPEIQAAIAAAVYVTLGASARVTSVVLQPASGDNVMLPWSLEGRRQIYTSHKVR
;
A
#
# COMPACT_ATOMS: atom_id res chain seq x y z
N MET A 1 -51.72 -12.03 -12.23
CA MET A 1 -50.83 -12.13 -11.05
C MET A 1 -49.43 -12.45 -11.59
N SER A 2 -48.81 -11.70 -12.52
CA SER A 2 -48.25 -10.33 -12.44
C SER A 2 -47.43 -10.07 -11.18
N GLY A 3 -46.10 -10.15 -11.29
CA GLY A 3 -45.19 -9.70 -10.23
C GLY A 3 -43.76 -10.29 -10.25
N PHE A 4 -43.17 -10.61 -11.41
CA PHE A 4 -41.71 -10.82 -11.45
C PHE A 4 -41.03 -9.46 -11.61
N LEU A 5 -40.33 -9.07 -10.55
CA LEU A 5 -39.52 -7.87 -10.43
C LEU A 5 -38.54 -7.79 -11.61
N HIS A 6 -38.85 -6.93 -12.58
CA HIS A 6 -37.88 -6.46 -13.56
C HIS A 6 -36.84 -5.59 -12.84
N LEU A 7 -35.84 -6.24 -12.26
CA LEU A 7 -34.57 -5.58 -11.95
C LEU A 7 -34.00 -5.08 -13.28
N PRO A 8 -33.65 -3.79 -13.42
CA PRO A 8 -33.06 -3.25 -14.63
C PRO A 8 -31.59 -3.69 -14.69
N LEU A 9 -31.34 -4.96 -15.02
CA LEU A 9 -30.00 -5.45 -15.37
C LEU A 9 -29.65 -5.14 -16.84
N ALA A 10 -30.51 -4.39 -17.54
CA ALA A 10 -30.46 -4.21 -18.99
C ALA A 10 -29.80 -2.90 -19.48
N GLU A 11 -29.37 -1.98 -18.60
CA GLU A 11 -28.87 -0.65 -19.05
C GLU A 11 -27.34 -0.52 -19.18
N THR A 12 -26.54 -1.49 -18.71
CA THR A 12 -25.07 -1.37 -18.78
C THR A 12 -24.43 -2.02 -20.01
N ALA A 13 -25.23 -2.62 -20.90
CA ALA A 13 -24.75 -3.35 -22.08
C ALA A 13 -24.34 -2.46 -23.28
N GLY A 14 -24.41 -1.13 -23.14
CA GLY A 14 -24.21 -0.20 -24.27
C GLY A 14 -22.76 -0.04 -24.73
N PHE A 15 -21.82 0.26 -23.83
CA PHE A 15 -20.42 0.58 -24.19
C PHE A 15 -19.45 0.34 -23.02
N PRO A 16 -18.73 -0.79 -22.94
CA PRO A 16 -17.86 -1.12 -21.81
C PRO A 16 -16.73 -0.09 -21.58
N TRP A 17 -16.24 0.55 -22.66
CA TRP A 17 -15.23 1.60 -22.60
C TRP A 17 -15.76 2.90 -21.97
N LEU A 18 -17.07 3.18 -22.07
CA LEU A 18 -17.69 4.38 -21.49
C LEU A 18 -17.81 4.25 -19.98
N ASN A 19 -18.18 3.07 -19.48
CA ASN A 19 -18.16 2.76 -18.04
C ASN A 19 -16.75 2.89 -17.48
N LEU A 20 -15.74 2.42 -18.22
CA LEU A 20 -14.33 2.59 -17.83
C LEU A 20 -13.95 4.08 -17.75
N ILE A 21 -14.34 4.90 -18.72
CA ILE A 21 -14.09 6.36 -18.66
C ILE A 21 -14.74 6.96 -17.42
N TRP A 22 -15.99 6.62 -17.11
CA TRP A 22 -16.67 7.12 -15.91
C TRP A 22 -15.97 6.71 -14.61
N VAL A 23 -15.46 5.48 -14.53
CA VAL A 23 -14.68 4.99 -13.40
C VAL A 23 -13.36 5.77 -13.29
N LEU A 24 -12.64 5.97 -14.40
CA LEU A 24 -11.38 6.72 -14.38
C LEU A 24 -11.59 8.19 -14.01
N VAL A 25 -12.65 8.81 -14.53
CA VAL A 25 -13.04 10.18 -14.18
C VAL A 25 -13.41 10.29 -12.71
N SER A 26 -14.20 9.35 -12.17
CA SER A 26 -14.59 9.39 -10.75
C SER A 26 -13.40 9.20 -9.81
N ILE A 27 -12.48 8.28 -10.14
CA ILE A 27 -11.22 8.10 -9.39
C ILE A 27 -10.38 9.38 -9.45
N THR A 28 -10.24 9.98 -10.63
CA THR A 28 -9.48 11.22 -10.81
C THR A 28 -10.06 12.35 -9.95
N VAL A 29 -11.38 12.55 -10.01
CA VAL A 29 -12.08 13.55 -9.19
C VAL A 29 -11.88 13.29 -7.69
N LEU A 30 -11.99 12.03 -7.26
CA LEU A 30 -11.75 11.65 -5.87
C LEU A 30 -10.32 11.96 -5.43
N MET A 31 -9.31 11.64 -6.25
CA MET A 31 -7.91 11.94 -5.96
C MET A 31 -7.68 13.44 -5.80
N PHE A 32 -8.26 14.26 -6.68
CA PHE A 32 -8.18 15.72 -6.56
C PHE A 32 -8.88 16.24 -5.30
N ALA A 33 -10.02 15.67 -4.93
CA ALA A 33 -10.73 16.04 -3.70
C ALA A 33 -9.89 15.72 -2.45
N VAL A 34 -9.30 14.52 -2.39
CA VAL A 34 -8.42 14.10 -1.28
C VAL A 34 -7.16 14.98 -1.21
N ALA A 35 -6.53 15.26 -2.35
CA ALA A 35 -5.35 16.13 -2.40
C ALA A 35 -5.67 17.57 -1.98
N GLY A 36 -6.81 18.11 -2.44
CA GLY A 36 -7.29 19.44 -2.05
C GLY A 36 -7.58 19.52 -0.55
N LEU A 37 -8.30 18.53 -0.02
CA LEU A 37 -8.61 18.45 1.41
C LEU A 37 -7.34 18.31 2.26
N GLY A 38 -6.41 17.45 1.84
CA GLY A 38 -5.12 17.29 2.53
C GLY A 38 -4.31 18.59 2.56
N ARG A 39 -4.28 19.33 1.45
CA ARG A 39 -3.61 20.65 1.39
C ARG A 39 -4.30 21.69 2.26
N TRP A 40 -5.63 21.70 2.30
CA TRP A 40 -6.39 22.59 3.17
C TRP A 40 -6.13 22.29 4.65
N LEU A 41 -6.14 21.01 5.04
CA LEU A 41 -5.81 20.58 6.41
C LEU A 41 -4.34 20.85 6.77
N ALA A 42 -3.42 20.74 5.82
CA ALA A 42 -2.02 21.12 6.05
C ALA A 42 -1.88 22.62 6.31
N ALA A 43 -2.65 23.46 5.60
CA ALA A 43 -2.64 24.90 5.81
C ALA A 43 -3.16 25.32 7.20
N THR A 44 -3.96 24.48 7.87
CA THR A 44 -4.44 24.75 9.24
C THR A 44 -3.46 24.32 10.33
N HIS A 45 -2.33 23.69 9.98
CA HIS A 45 -1.30 23.34 10.95
C HIS A 45 -0.14 24.36 10.87
N PRO A 46 0.23 25.00 11.99
CA PRO A 46 1.45 25.82 12.03
C PRO A 46 2.67 24.93 11.75
N ASP A 47 3.63 25.48 11.00
CA ASP A 47 4.85 24.78 10.57
C ASP A 47 5.52 24.09 11.76
N PRO A 48 5.86 22.79 11.68
CA PRO A 48 6.53 22.11 12.77
C PRO A 48 7.87 22.81 13.04
N VAL A 49 7.99 23.42 14.23
CA VAL A 49 9.23 24.00 14.72
C VAL A 49 10.37 23.00 14.47
N PRO A 50 11.49 23.41 13.86
CA PRO A 50 12.61 22.51 13.61
C PRO A 50 13.01 21.82 14.90
N ARG A 51 12.63 20.54 15.06
CA ARG A 51 13.09 19.73 16.17
C ARG A 51 14.59 19.54 15.96
N VAL A 52 15.39 20.22 16.79
CA VAL A 52 16.81 19.91 16.93
C VAL A 52 16.87 18.44 17.30
N ARG A 53 17.27 17.61 16.33
CA ARG A 53 17.36 16.16 16.51
C ARG A 53 18.48 15.96 17.54
N PRO A 54 18.21 15.37 18.73
CA PRO A 54 19.27 15.03 19.66
C PRO A 54 20.29 14.19 18.89
N LYS A 55 21.56 14.60 18.92
CA LYS A 55 22.65 13.83 18.30
C LYS A 55 22.54 12.40 18.82
N PRO A 56 22.36 11.37 17.96
CA PRO A 56 22.16 10.01 18.42
C PRO A 56 23.35 9.62 19.27
N VAL A 57 23.09 9.16 20.49
CA VAL A 57 24.08 8.36 21.22
C VAL A 57 24.26 7.11 20.39
N VAL A 58 25.48 6.90 19.88
CA VAL A 58 25.84 5.75 19.04
C VAL A 58 25.74 4.50 19.91
N VAL A 59 24.57 3.89 19.93
CA VAL A 59 24.39 2.47 20.25
C VAL A 59 24.60 1.76 18.92
N ALA A 60 25.44 0.73 18.88
CA ALA A 60 25.73 -0.01 17.65
C ALA A 60 24.43 -0.41 16.94
N GLU A 61 24.09 0.30 15.86
CA GLU A 61 22.91 0.03 15.04
C GLU A 61 23.13 -1.30 14.32
N PRO A 62 22.09 -2.12 14.10
CA PRO A 62 22.18 -3.22 13.16
C PRO A 62 22.51 -2.63 11.78
N GLU A 63 23.73 -2.86 11.29
CA GLU A 63 24.11 -2.36 9.97
C GLU A 63 23.35 -3.11 8.87
N LEU A 64 22.79 -2.37 7.92
CA LEU A 64 22.23 -2.91 6.69
C LEU A 64 23.36 -3.54 5.87
N THR A 65 23.35 -4.87 5.75
CA THR A 65 24.36 -5.55 4.94
C THR A 65 24.27 -5.13 3.46
N PRO A 66 25.39 -5.12 2.72
CA PRO A 66 25.39 -4.71 1.30
C PRO A 66 24.42 -5.52 0.43
N GLU A 67 24.21 -6.79 0.76
CA GLU A 67 23.29 -7.69 0.07
C GLU A 67 21.84 -7.22 0.21
N ILE A 68 21.45 -6.77 1.41
CA ILE A 68 20.11 -6.23 1.69
C ILE A 68 19.92 -4.90 0.95
N GLN A 69 20.96 -4.05 0.92
CA GLN A 69 20.89 -2.79 0.19
C GLN A 69 20.71 -3.01 -1.32
N ALA A 70 21.44 -3.96 -1.90
CA ALA A 70 21.29 -4.34 -3.31
C ALA A 70 19.90 -4.89 -3.59
N ALA A 71 19.35 -5.73 -2.70
CA ALA A 71 18.00 -6.26 -2.83
C ALA A 71 16.92 -5.16 -2.79
N ILE A 72 17.04 -4.20 -1.86
CA ILE A 72 16.13 -3.05 -1.78
C ILE A 72 16.22 -2.21 -3.06
N ALA A 73 17.43 -1.90 -3.53
CA ALA A 73 17.63 -1.11 -4.74
C ALA A 73 17.05 -1.81 -5.98
N ALA A 74 17.25 -3.12 -6.12
CA ALA A 74 16.67 -3.91 -7.20
C ALA A 74 15.14 -3.92 -7.13
N ALA A 75 14.56 -4.12 -5.95
CA ALA A 75 13.11 -4.09 -5.76
C ALA A 75 12.51 -2.73 -6.13
N VAL A 76 13.13 -1.63 -5.70
CA VAL A 76 12.73 -0.26 -6.06
C VAL A 76 12.82 -0.03 -7.57
N TYR A 77 13.91 -0.47 -8.20
CA TYR A 77 14.09 -0.33 -9.65
C TYR A 77 13.04 -1.11 -10.44
N VAL A 78 12.73 -2.35 -10.03
CA VAL A 78 11.75 -3.19 -10.73
C VAL A 78 10.33 -2.66 -10.55
N THR A 79 10.00 -2.14 -9.37
CA THR A 79 8.64 -1.67 -9.04
C THR A 79 8.35 -0.25 -9.52
N LEU A 80 9.33 0.66 -9.41
CA LEU A 80 9.16 2.09 -9.70
C LEU A 80 9.95 2.57 -10.93
N GLY A 81 10.82 1.73 -11.49
CA GLY A 81 11.63 2.05 -12.66
C GLY A 81 12.88 2.88 -12.35
N ALA A 82 13.60 3.23 -13.42
CA ALA A 82 14.90 3.92 -13.36
C ALA A 82 14.86 5.36 -12.80
N SER A 83 13.68 5.97 -12.73
CA SER A 83 13.51 7.34 -12.22
C SER A 83 13.47 7.42 -10.69
N ALA A 84 13.27 6.29 -9.99
CA ALA A 84 13.19 6.27 -8.53
C ALA A 84 14.58 6.19 -7.89
N ARG A 85 14.76 6.87 -6.75
CA ARG A 85 15.99 6.85 -5.95
C ARG A 85 15.68 6.58 -4.48
N VAL A 86 16.50 5.77 -3.84
CA VAL A 86 16.41 5.50 -2.40
C VAL A 86 17.10 6.63 -1.65
N THR A 87 16.33 7.45 -0.93
CA THR A 87 16.85 8.59 -0.15
C THR A 87 17.28 8.17 1.27
N SER A 88 16.57 7.22 1.87
CA SER A 88 16.88 6.70 3.21
C SER A 88 16.25 5.33 3.42
N VAL A 89 16.92 4.46 4.17
CA VAL A 89 16.37 3.21 4.68
C VAL A 89 16.42 3.27 6.20
N VAL A 90 15.28 3.00 6.85
CA VAL A 90 15.18 2.96 8.30
C VAL A 90 14.85 1.54 8.71
N LEU A 91 15.74 0.92 9.50
CA LEU A 91 15.46 -0.36 10.12
C LEU A 91 14.53 -0.13 11.30
N GLN A 92 13.28 -0.57 11.15
CA GLN A 92 12.36 -0.55 12.27
C GLN A 92 12.50 -1.87 13.04
N PRO A 93 12.80 -1.83 14.36
CA PRO A 93 12.73 -3.04 15.17
C PRO A 93 11.31 -3.59 15.06
N ALA A 94 11.20 -4.91 14.90
CA ALA A 94 9.90 -5.57 14.81
C ALA A 94 9.15 -5.33 16.14
N SER A 95 8.26 -4.33 16.18
CA SER A 95 7.31 -4.22 17.27
C SER A 95 6.29 -5.35 17.11
N GLY A 96 5.83 -5.89 18.23
CA GLY A 96 4.84 -6.98 18.27
C GLY A 96 3.52 -6.64 17.54
N ASP A 97 3.32 -5.38 17.21
CA ASP A 97 2.19 -4.86 16.44
C ASP A 97 2.38 -4.97 14.91
N ASN A 98 3.32 -5.78 14.44
CA ASN A 98 3.39 -6.31 13.06
C ASN A 98 2.21 -7.26 12.72
N VAL A 99 1.02 -6.93 13.23
CA VAL A 99 -0.28 -7.57 13.02
C VAL A 99 -0.75 -7.42 11.55
N MET A 100 0.00 -6.72 10.68
CA MET A 100 -0.26 -6.61 9.23
C MET A 100 0.43 -7.66 8.35
N LEU A 101 1.28 -8.53 8.89
CA LEU A 101 1.84 -9.67 8.13
C LEU A 101 1.05 -11.00 8.11
N PRO A 102 -0.19 -11.16 8.63
CA PRO A 102 -0.91 -12.44 8.59
C PRO A 102 -0.98 -13.05 7.19
N TRP A 103 -1.16 -12.21 6.17
CA TRP A 103 -1.30 -12.62 4.78
C TRP A 103 0.00 -13.20 4.21
N SER A 104 1.15 -12.68 4.63
CA SER A 104 2.45 -13.22 4.21
C SER A 104 2.82 -14.54 4.90
N LEU A 105 2.22 -14.82 6.06
CA LEU A 105 2.45 -16.03 6.84
C LEU A 105 1.49 -17.17 6.47
N GLU A 106 0.29 -16.86 5.98
CA GLU A 106 -0.74 -17.87 5.66
C GLU A 106 -0.30 -18.83 4.54
N GLY A 107 0.53 -18.39 3.59
CA GLY A 107 1.09 -19.24 2.53
C GLY A 107 2.10 -20.31 3.00
N ARG A 108 2.54 -20.28 4.27
CA ARG A 108 3.49 -21.27 4.84
C ARG A 108 2.82 -22.42 5.60
N ARG A 109 1.48 -22.52 5.62
CA ARG A 109 0.80 -23.70 6.17
C ARG A 109 0.99 -24.87 5.20
N GLN A 110 2.00 -25.70 5.45
CA GLN A 110 2.13 -27.01 4.82
C GLN A 110 0.93 -27.89 5.20
N ILE A 111 -0.06 -27.98 4.33
CA ILE A 111 -1.19 -28.89 4.47
C ILE A 111 -0.76 -30.29 4.02
N TYR A 112 0.13 -30.95 4.77
CA TYR A 112 0.31 -32.40 4.65
C TYR A 112 -0.47 -33.10 5.76
N THR A 113 -1.80 -33.08 5.65
CA THR A 113 -2.63 -34.06 6.36
C THR A 113 -2.53 -35.38 5.59
N SER A 114 -1.62 -36.26 5.99
CA SER A 114 -1.68 -37.66 5.55
C SER A 114 -2.75 -38.36 6.39
N HIS A 115 -3.87 -38.72 5.79
CA HIS A 115 -4.83 -39.61 6.42
C HIS A 115 -4.15 -40.98 6.64
N LYS A 116 -3.98 -41.40 7.89
CA LYS A 116 -3.69 -42.81 8.18
C LYS A 116 -4.92 -43.63 7.76
N VAL A 117 -4.84 -44.24 6.59
CA VAL A 117 -5.75 -45.32 6.18
C VAL A 117 -5.40 -46.51 7.08
N ARG A 118 -6.38 -46.96 7.87
CA ARG A 118 -6.29 -48.16 8.70
C ARG A 118 -6.53 -49.39 7.85
#